data_AF-A0A511J8U4-F1
#
_entry.id   AF-A0A511J8U4-F1
#
_cell.length_a   1.000
_cell.length_b   1.000
_cell.length_c   1.000
_cell.angle_alpha   90.00
_cell.angle_beta   90.00
_cell.angle_gamma   90.00
#
_symmetry.space_group_name_H-M   'P 1'
#
loop_
_entity.id
_entity.type
_entity.pdbx_description
1 polymer ?
#
loop_
_entity_poly.entity_id
_entity_poly.type
_entity_poly.pdbx_seq_one_letter_code
_entity_poly.pdbx_strand_id
1 'polypeptide(L)'
;MRGPQTLWGSADDAGSAGAPDDLGGLSDPTAGIEALRDTVQSLQKVGREEVDGVPTTHYTATVDAGADLGVGGLDDGSPLASLPSSYAYEIWVDDAGRPVRTSTDLAGMAMVMTYSNWDDPSIAVVAPGADEITDVNPLADIGGGES
;
A
#
# COMPACT_ATOMS: atom_id res chain seq x y z
N MET A 1 20.68 -2.88 32.24
CA MET A 1 20.44 -2.77 30.79
C MET A 1 19.15 -3.53 30.49
N ARG A 2 18.02 -2.84 30.26
CA ARG A 2 16.78 -3.47 29.77
C ARG A 2 16.79 -3.34 28.24
N GLY A 3 16.71 -4.45 27.53
CA GLY A 3 16.55 -4.46 26.07
C GLY A 3 15.20 -3.89 25.64
N PRO A 4 15.03 -3.52 24.36
CA PRO A 4 13.75 -3.02 23.85
C PRO A 4 12.67 -4.09 24.03
N GLN A 5 11.54 -3.70 24.61
CA GLN A 5 10.40 -4.60 24.81
C GLN A 5 9.44 -4.36 23.64
N THR A 6 9.27 -5.35 22.78
CA THR A 6 8.20 -5.36 21.79
C THR A 6 6.90 -5.60 22.55
N LEU A 7 6.04 -4.58 22.62
CA LEU A 7 4.71 -4.65 23.19
C LEU A 7 3.71 -4.82 22.05
N TRP A 8 3.02 -5.96 22.01
CA TRP A 8 1.91 -6.22 21.10
C TRP A 8 0.62 -5.84 21.82
N GLY A 9 -0.13 -4.88 21.28
CA GLY A 9 -1.48 -4.58 21.78
C GLY A 9 -2.47 -5.59 21.21
N SER A 10 -3.40 -6.08 22.04
CA SER A 10 -4.55 -6.82 21.52
C SER A 10 -5.49 -5.85 20.81
N ALA A 11 -5.62 -6.00 19.49
CA ALA A 11 -6.75 -5.45 18.76
C ALA A 11 -7.84 -6.54 18.67
N ASP A 12 -8.41 -6.93 19.81
CA ASP A 12 -9.67 -7.68 19.84
C ASP A 12 -10.84 -6.85 19.27
N ASP A 13 -10.56 -5.58 18.94
CA ASP A 13 -11.40 -4.70 18.15
C ASP A 13 -10.68 -4.24 16.86
N ALA A 14 -10.30 -5.20 16.01
CA ALA A 14 -10.06 -4.92 14.60
C ALA A 14 -11.31 -4.37 13.88
N GLY A 15 -12.49 -4.42 14.52
CA GLY A 15 -13.74 -3.83 14.03
C GLY A 15 -13.90 -2.33 14.26
N SER A 16 -13.14 -1.70 15.17
CA SER A 16 -13.36 -0.31 15.61
C SER A 16 -12.09 0.53 15.64
N ALA A 17 -10.93 -0.06 15.35
CA ALA A 17 -9.71 0.67 15.04
C ALA A 17 -9.45 0.72 13.53
N GLY A 18 -10.49 0.79 12.68
CA GLY A 18 -10.35 1.03 11.24
C GLY A 18 -9.34 0.13 10.53
N ALA A 19 -9.08 -1.07 11.06
CA ALA A 19 -8.34 -2.08 10.33
C ALA A 19 -9.26 -2.46 9.18
N PRO A 20 -8.88 -2.22 7.91
CA PRO A 20 -9.75 -2.63 6.83
C PRO A 20 -9.93 -4.15 6.96
N ASP A 21 -11.18 -4.61 7.03
CA ASP A 21 -11.60 -6.00 6.84
C ASP A 21 -11.02 -6.65 5.55
N ASP A 22 -10.27 -5.88 4.77
CA ASP A 22 -9.72 -6.18 3.45
C ASP A 22 -8.17 -6.25 3.41
N LEU A 23 -7.50 -6.65 4.50
CA LEU A 23 -6.06 -6.99 4.43
C LEU A 23 -5.77 -8.12 3.42
N GLY A 24 -6.77 -8.95 3.10
CA GLY A 24 -6.70 -9.92 2.02
C GLY A 24 -6.55 -9.29 0.64
N GLY A 25 -7.22 -8.17 0.36
CA GLY A 25 -7.08 -7.42 -0.90
C GLY A 25 -5.71 -6.76 -1.07
N LEU A 26 -5.02 -6.45 0.05
CA LEU A 26 -3.63 -5.96 0.06
C LEU A 26 -2.59 -7.06 -0.21
N SER A 27 -2.96 -8.33 -0.02
CA SER A 27 -2.02 -9.46 -0.15
C SER A 27 -1.75 -9.87 -1.60
N ASP A 28 -2.65 -9.53 -2.53
CA ASP A 28 -2.46 -9.74 -3.96
C ASP A 28 -2.30 -8.38 -4.68
N PRO A 29 -1.08 -7.85 -4.79
CA PRO A 29 -0.85 -6.59 -5.48
C PRO A 29 -1.04 -6.71 -7.00
N THR A 30 -1.20 -7.92 -7.55
CA THR A 30 -1.53 -8.14 -8.96
C THR A 30 -2.96 -7.73 -9.24
N ALA A 31 -3.90 -8.04 -8.34
CA ALA A 31 -5.30 -7.66 -8.46
C ALA A 31 -5.49 -6.14 -8.57
N GLY A 32 -4.71 -5.35 -7.82
CA GLY A 32 -4.71 -3.89 -7.94
C GLY A 32 -4.22 -3.40 -9.31
N ILE A 33 -3.18 -4.03 -9.87
CA ILE A 33 -2.67 -3.71 -11.20
C ILE A 33 -3.65 -4.14 -12.30
N GLU A 34 -4.33 -5.27 -12.13
CA GLU A 34 -5.37 -5.74 -13.06
C GLU A 34 -6.57 -4.79 -13.07
N ALA A 35 -6.98 -4.28 -11.91
CA ALA A 35 -8.04 -3.26 -11.82
C ALA A 35 -7.67 -1.97 -12.57
N LEU A 36 -6.37 -1.59 -12.55
CA LEU A 36 -5.88 -0.44 -13.29
C LEU A 36 -5.93 -0.63 -14.82
N ARG A 37 -5.87 -1.87 -15.33
CA ARG A 37 -5.70 -2.17 -16.76
C ARG A 37 -6.69 -1.44 -17.67
N ASP A 38 -7.96 -1.39 -17.28
CA ASP A 38 -9.02 -0.77 -18.08
C ASP A 38 -8.97 0.77 -18.07
N THR A 39 -8.18 1.35 -17.16
CA THR A 39 -7.98 2.80 -17.01
C THR A 39 -6.66 3.27 -17.61
N VAL A 40 -5.77 2.35 -17.99
CA VAL A 40 -4.49 2.65 -18.65
C VAL A 40 -4.74 3.12 -20.08
N GLN A 41 -4.36 4.36 -20.35
CA GLN A 41 -4.43 4.98 -21.68
C GLN A 41 -3.23 4.62 -22.55
N SER A 42 -2.07 4.41 -21.94
CA SER A 42 -0.79 4.15 -22.61
C SER A 42 0.12 3.34 -21.72
N LEU A 43 0.90 2.42 -22.30
CA LEU A 43 1.97 1.69 -21.62
C LEU A 43 3.23 1.74 -22.49
N GLN A 44 4.33 2.24 -21.91
CA GLN A 44 5.62 2.36 -22.59
C GLN A 44 6.69 1.64 -21.79
N LYS A 45 7.49 0.82 -22.49
CA LYS A 45 8.69 0.23 -21.91
C LYS A 45 9.80 1.27 -21.90
N VAL A 46 10.28 1.63 -20.70
CA VAL A 46 11.36 2.59 -20.51
C VAL A 46 12.71 1.91 -20.74
N GLY A 47 12.91 0.72 -20.16
CA GLY A 47 14.20 0.01 -20.28
C GLY A 47 14.34 -1.12 -19.28
N ARG A 48 15.56 -1.66 -19.19
CA ARG A 48 15.95 -2.61 -18.14
C ARG A 48 16.70 -1.85 -17.05
N GLU A 49 16.34 -2.09 -15.81
CA GLU A 49 16.93 -1.44 -14.62
C GLU A 49 17.06 -2.47 -13.50
N GLU A 50 18.06 -2.29 -12.64
CA GLU A 50 18.20 -3.11 -11.44
C GLU A 50 17.57 -2.39 -10.26
N VAL A 51 16.64 -3.08 -9.58
CA VAL A 51 15.97 -2.59 -8.39
C VAL A 51 16.35 -3.51 -7.23
N ASP A 52 17.06 -2.98 -6.24
CA ASP A 52 17.48 -3.74 -5.05
C ASP A 52 18.21 -5.06 -5.38
N GLY A 53 19.04 -5.05 -6.44
CA GLY A 53 19.77 -6.22 -6.91
C GLY A 53 18.95 -7.18 -7.80
N VAL A 54 17.67 -6.89 -8.02
CA VAL A 54 16.79 -7.68 -8.89
C VAL A 54 16.79 -7.06 -10.29
N PRO A 55 17.11 -7.81 -11.35
CA PRO A 55 17.02 -7.31 -12.71
C PRO A 55 15.54 -7.18 -13.11
N THR A 56 15.12 -5.97 -13.45
CA THR A 56 13.73 -5.63 -13.79
C THR A 56 13.61 -4.97 -15.16
N THR A 57 12.41 -5.03 -15.74
CA THR A 57 12.01 -4.17 -16.85
C THR A 57 11.13 -3.07 -16.31
N HIS A 58 11.52 -1.81 -16.54
CA HIS A 58 10.77 -0.63 -16.16
C HIS A 58 9.77 -0.25 -17.27
N TYR A 59 8.53 -0.05 -16.85
CA TYR A 59 7.44 0.48 -17.67
C TYR A 59 6.84 1.73 -17.02
N THR A 60 6.43 2.67 -17.86
CA THR A 60 5.58 3.79 -17.48
C THR A 60 4.22 3.64 -18.14
N ALA A 61 3.16 3.75 -17.36
CA ALA A 61 1.79 3.77 -17.80
C ALA A 61 1.19 5.16 -17.57
N THR A 62 0.35 5.62 -18.50
CA THR A 62 -0.50 6.79 -18.28
C THR A 62 -1.89 6.30 -17.90
N VAL A 63 -2.34 6.66 -16.71
CA VAL A 63 -3.61 6.20 -16.13
C VAL A 63 -4.61 7.34 -16.13
N ASP A 64 -5.86 7.06 -16.54
CA ASP A 64 -6.96 8.01 -16.45
C ASP A 64 -7.43 8.13 -15.00
N ALA A 65 -7.18 9.28 -14.37
CA ALA A 65 -7.50 9.49 -12.97
C ALA A 65 -9.02 9.43 -12.73
N GLY A 66 -9.81 9.91 -13.69
CA GLY A 66 -11.27 9.93 -13.60
C GLY A 66 -11.90 8.54 -13.57
N ALA A 67 -11.39 7.64 -14.42
CA ALA A 67 -11.82 6.25 -14.51
C ALA A 67 -11.30 5.39 -13.34
N ASP A 68 -10.07 5.64 -12.89
CA ASP A 68 -9.41 4.89 -11.82
C ASP A 68 -9.92 5.28 -10.42
N LEU A 69 -9.90 6.57 -10.10
CA LEU A 69 -10.21 7.07 -8.77
C LEU A 69 -11.67 7.53 -8.62
N GLY A 70 -12.46 7.43 -9.70
CA GLY A 70 -13.85 7.92 -9.72
C GLY A 70 -13.96 9.44 -9.58
N VAL A 71 -12.89 10.19 -9.83
CA VAL A 71 -12.83 11.64 -9.56
C VAL A 71 -13.58 12.49 -10.59
N GLY A 72 -14.07 11.90 -11.67
CA GLY A 72 -14.77 12.59 -12.77
C GLY A 72 -16.09 13.28 -12.40
N GLY A 73 -16.54 13.17 -11.14
CA GLY A 73 -17.77 13.78 -10.64
C GLY A 73 -17.68 14.36 -9.22
N LEU A 74 -16.47 14.62 -8.70
CA LEU A 74 -16.29 15.18 -7.36
C LEU A 74 -16.52 16.70 -7.33
N ASP A 75 -17.20 17.19 -6.30
CA ASP A 75 -17.38 18.63 -6.05
C ASP A 75 -16.04 19.34 -5.82
N ASP A 76 -15.96 20.62 -6.21
CA ASP A 76 -14.78 21.52 -6.20
C ASP A 76 -14.06 21.63 -4.82
N GLY A 77 -14.67 21.13 -3.74
CA GLY A 77 -14.09 21.09 -2.39
C GLY A 77 -13.34 19.81 -2.02
N SER A 78 -13.34 18.79 -2.87
CA SER A 78 -12.62 17.54 -2.59
C SER A 78 -11.11 17.72 -2.79
N PRO A 79 -10.24 17.19 -1.90
CA PRO A 79 -8.79 17.19 -2.12
C PRO A 79 -8.36 16.43 -3.39
N LEU A 80 -9.26 15.59 -3.92
CA LEU A 80 -9.10 14.86 -5.17
C LEU A 80 -9.50 15.69 -6.42
N ALA A 81 -10.19 16.81 -6.27
CA ALA A 81 -10.61 17.68 -7.38
C ALA A 81 -9.43 18.45 -8.01
N SER A 82 -8.31 18.59 -7.29
CA SER A 82 -7.08 19.18 -7.79
C SER A 82 -6.15 18.19 -8.51
N LEU A 83 -6.53 16.91 -8.58
CA LEU A 83 -5.74 15.91 -9.30
C LEU A 83 -5.78 16.15 -10.81
N PRO A 84 -4.67 15.90 -11.52
CA PRO A 84 -4.68 15.94 -12.97
C PRO A 84 -5.64 14.88 -13.54
N SER A 85 -6.16 15.10 -14.75
CA SER A 85 -7.05 14.14 -15.42
C SER A 85 -6.38 12.80 -15.73
N SER A 86 -5.05 12.77 -15.75
CA SER A 86 -4.25 11.55 -15.88
C SER A 86 -2.98 11.68 -15.05
N TYR A 87 -2.45 10.55 -14.61
CA TYR A 87 -1.20 10.49 -13.87
C TYR A 87 -0.27 9.40 -14.43
N ALA A 88 1.03 9.55 -14.17
CA ALA A 88 2.01 8.55 -14.54
C ALA A 88 2.11 7.49 -13.43
N TYR A 89 1.99 6.23 -13.83
CA TYR A 89 2.20 5.06 -12.97
C TYR A 89 3.42 4.31 -13.47
N GLU A 90 4.43 4.16 -12.63
CA GLU A 90 5.66 3.46 -12.94
C GLU A 90 5.66 2.07 -12.30
N ILE A 91 6.09 1.07 -13.06
CA ILE A 91 6.18 -0.32 -12.58
C ILE A 91 7.46 -0.98 -13.06
N TRP A 92 8.12 -1.66 -12.14
CA TRP A 92 9.31 -2.48 -12.38
C TRP A 92 8.94 -3.94 -12.20
N VAL A 93 9.12 -4.73 -13.26
CA VAL A 93 8.70 -6.13 -13.31
C VAL A 93 9.92 -7.03 -13.45
N ASP A 94 10.02 -8.08 -12.64
CA ASP A 94 11.09 -9.08 -12.76
C ASP A 94 10.89 -10.01 -13.97
N ASP A 95 11.85 -10.91 -14.20
CA ASP A 95 11.80 -11.88 -15.32
C ASP A 95 10.64 -12.89 -15.18
N ALA A 96 10.12 -13.08 -13.97
CA ALA A 96 8.98 -13.94 -13.67
C ALA A 96 7.63 -13.21 -13.85
N GLY A 97 7.63 -11.95 -14.25
CA GLY A 97 6.42 -11.16 -14.45
C GLY A 97 5.83 -10.58 -13.17
N ARG A 98 6.57 -10.57 -12.06
CA ARG A 98 6.11 -10.05 -10.76
C ARG A 98 6.54 -8.60 -10.57
N PRO A 99 5.69 -7.74 -9.97
CA PRO A 99 6.11 -6.40 -9.61
C PRO A 99 7.18 -6.49 -8.51
N VAL A 100 8.27 -5.75 -8.70
CA VAL A 100 9.33 -5.53 -7.70
C VAL A 100 9.15 -4.16 -7.06
N ARG A 101 8.72 -3.17 -7.85
CA ARG A 101 8.43 -1.82 -7.38
C ARG A 101 7.30 -1.22 -8.20
N THR A 102 6.50 -0.38 -7.55
CA THR A 102 5.57 0.54 -8.19
C THR A 102 5.82 1.94 -7.64
N SER A 103 5.62 2.96 -8.47
CA SER A 103 5.78 4.36 -8.10
C SER A 103 4.71 5.20 -8.79
N THR A 104 4.09 6.09 -8.04
CA THR A 104 3.08 7.01 -8.55
C THR A 104 3.28 8.37 -7.91
N ASP A 105 3.24 9.44 -8.70
CA ASP A 105 3.15 10.80 -8.18
C ASP A 105 1.71 11.30 -8.33
N LEU A 106 1.07 11.62 -7.20
CA LEU A 106 -0.24 12.24 -7.16
C LEU A 106 -0.14 13.57 -6.41
N ALA A 107 -0.42 14.67 -7.10
CA ALA A 107 -0.40 16.02 -6.54
C ALA A 107 0.89 16.37 -5.76
N GLY A 108 2.05 15.90 -6.25
CA GLY A 108 3.35 16.13 -5.60
C GLY A 108 3.63 15.25 -4.39
N MET A 109 2.78 14.24 -4.15
CA MET A 109 3.04 13.16 -3.20
C MET A 109 3.48 11.91 -3.98
N ALA A 110 4.76 11.55 -3.83
CA ALA A 110 5.29 10.33 -4.38
C ALA A 110 4.94 9.15 -3.45
N MET A 111 4.17 8.20 -3.97
CA MET A 111 3.91 6.92 -3.34
C MET A 111 4.76 5.85 -4.01
N VAL A 112 5.61 5.18 -3.22
CA VAL A 112 6.48 4.11 -3.69
C VAL A 112 6.18 2.86 -2.90
N MET A 113 5.88 1.76 -3.60
CA MET A 113 5.70 0.44 -3.00
C MET A 113 6.74 -0.51 -3.56
N THR A 114 7.40 -1.27 -2.68
CA THR A 114 8.40 -2.26 -3.06
C THR A 114 7.95 -3.63 -2.57
N TYR A 115 8.02 -4.62 -3.44
CA TYR A 115 7.59 -5.99 -3.19
C TYR A 115 8.80 -6.91 -3.18
N SER A 116 8.86 -7.77 -2.17
CA SER A 116 9.96 -8.72 -1.97
C SER A 116 9.43 -9.99 -1.30
N ASN A 117 10.27 -11.02 -1.22
CA ASN A 117 9.94 -12.28 -0.55
C ASN A 117 8.65 -12.97 -1.06
N TRP A 118 8.43 -12.88 -2.37
CA TRP A 118 7.35 -13.58 -3.06
C TRP A 118 7.37 -15.09 -2.81
N ASP A 119 6.22 -15.67 -2.44
CA ASP A 119 6.02 -17.10 -2.16
C ASP A 119 6.98 -17.66 -1.08
N ASP A 120 7.49 -16.81 -0.19
CA ASP A 120 8.45 -17.24 0.83
C ASP A 120 7.75 -18.05 1.93
N PRO A 121 8.00 -19.37 2.03
CA PRO A 121 7.30 -20.24 2.97
C PRO A 121 7.80 -20.06 4.42
N SER A 122 8.87 -19.28 4.64
CA SER A 122 9.38 -18.98 5.97
C SER A 122 8.64 -17.83 6.65
N ILE A 123 7.84 -17.07 5.88
CA ILE A 123 6.97 -16.03 6.41
C ILE A 123 5.73 -16.69 7.02
N ALA A 124 5.77 -16.89 8.34
CA ALA A 124 4.64 -17.34 9.13
C ALA A 124 4.09 -16.17 9.95
N VAL A 125 2.83 -15.81 9.71
CA VAL A 125 2.09 -14.91 10.60
C VAL A 125 1.63 -15.75 11.79
N VAL A 126 2.36 -15.65 12.90
CA VAL A 126 2.00 -16.32 14.16
C VAL A 126 1.40 -15.27 15.08
N ALA A 127 0.19 -15.52 15.58
CA ALA A 127 -0.40 -14.67 16.61
C ALA A 127 0.54 -14.66 17.84
N PRO A 128 0.76 -13.50 18.49
CA PRO A 128 1.53 -13.45 19.72
C PRO A 128 0.90 -14.38 20.78
N GLY A 129 1.73 -14.94 21.66
CA GLY A 129 1.22 -15.76 22.77
C GLY A 129 0.29 -14.95 23.68
N ALA A 130 -0.66 -15.60 24.35
CA ALA A 130 -1.61 -14.93 25.24
C ALA A 130 -0.91 -14.13 26.37
N ASP A 131 0.28 -14.56 26.80
CA ASP A 131 1.12 -13.87 27.78
C ASP A 131 1.88 -12.65 27.20
N GLU A 132 1.89 -12.47 25.88
CA GLU A 132 2.48 -11.33 25.15
C GLU A 132 1.43 -10.27 24.76
N ILE A 133 0.16 -10.59 25.00
CA ILE A 133 -0.97 -9.72 24.77
C ILE A 133 -1.24 -8.93 26.05
N THR A 134 -1.41 -7.61 25.93
CA THR A 134 -1.77 -6.76 27.06
C THR A 134 -3.08 -6.03 26.80
N ASP A 135 -3.97 -6.00 27.81
CA ASP A 135 -5.25 -5.28 27.78
C ASP A 135 -5.12 -3.76 27.98
N VAL A 136 -3.91 -3.24 28.27
CA VAL A 136 -3.73 -1.80 28.43
C VAL A 136 -3.81 -1.11 27.08
N ASN A 137 -4.90 -0.40 26.83
CA ASN A 137 -5.05 0.52 25.72
C ASN A 137 -4.23 1.80 26.00
N PRO A 138 -3.05 1.98 25.35
CA PRO A 138 -2.17 3.12 25.65
C PRO A 138 -2.74 4.46 25.17
N LEU A 139 -3.82 4.47 24.36
CA LEU A 139 -4.49 5.71 23.94
C LEU A 139 -5.52 6.22 24.95
N ALA A 140 -5.99 5.39 25.90
CA ALA A 140 -6.99 5.81 26.87
C ALA A 140 -6.43 6.76 27.95
N ASP A 141 -5.11 6.69 28.21
CA ASP A 141 -4.45 7.51 29.23
C ASP A 141 -4.15 8.96 28.75
N ILE A 142 -4.21 9.21 27.43
CA ILE A 142 -3.85 10.50 26.83
C ILE A 142 -5.03 11.48 26.73
N GLY A 143 -6.27 11.03 27.02
CA GLY A 143 -7.50 11.83 26.84
C GLY A 143 -8.26 12.21 28.12
N GLY A 144 -7.83 11.77 29.30
CA GLY A 144 -8.57 11.94 30.55
C GLY A 144 -8.21 13.21 31.34
N GLY A 145 -8.37 14.38 30.73
CA GLY A 145 -8.14 15.68 31.37
C GLY A 145 -9.39 16.56 31.39
N GLU A 146 -10.43 16.16 32.13
CA GLU A 146 -11.53 17.06 32.51
C GLU A 146 -11.66 17.06 34.05
N SER A 147 -11.39 18.22 34.65
CA SER A 147 -11.66 18.53 36.07
C SER A 147 -12.79 19.55 36.17
#